data_AF-A0A090RLF2-F1
#
_entry.id   AF-A0A090RLF2-F1
#
_cell.length_a   1.000
_cell.length_b   1.000
_cell.length_c   1.000
_cell.angle_alpha   90.00
_cell.angle_beta   90.00
_cell.angle_gamma   90.00
#
_symmetry.space_group_name_H-M   'P 1'
#
loop_
_entity.id
_entity.type
_entity.pdbx_description
1 polymer ?
#
loop_
_entity_poly.entity_id
_entity_poly.type
_entity_poly.pdbx_seq_one_letter_code
_entity_poly.pdbx_strand_id
1 'polypeptide(L)' 'MYGMAEETIPFYALLIPVMIAAGYDSVVGVAIIMVGAGIGCLGSTINPFATVIASNAAEINFMEGFALRAVILALAGCCA' A
#
# COMPACT_ATOMS: atom_id res chain seq x y z
N MET A 1 -3.15 9.44 8.83
CA MET A 1 -3.90 8.83 7.71
C MET A 1 -5.24 9.53 7.58
N TYR A 2 -5.26 10.75 7.04
CA TYR A 2 -6.47 11.36 6.52
C TYR A 2 -6.20 11.52 5.02
N GLY A 3 -6.99 10.87 4.16
CA GLY A 3 -6.86 10.93 2.68
C GLY A 3 -6.54 9.62 1.96
N MET A 4 -5.59 8.79 2.44
CA MET A 4 -5.09 7.63 1.65
C MET A 4 -5.99 6.39 1.66
N ALA A 5 -6.92 6.30 2.63
CA ALA A 5 -7.93 5.23 2.63
C ALA A 5 -9.08 5.53 1.64
N GLU A 6 -9.46 6.80 1.48
CA GLU A 6 -10.54 7.21 0.56
C GLU A 6 -10.14 7.01 -0.91
N GLU A 7 -8.85 7.09 -1.25
CA GLU A 7 -8.35 6.74 -2.59
C GLU A 7 -8.51 5.25 -2.94
N THR A 8 -8.74 4.36 -1.95
CA THR A 8 -8.96 2.93 -2.21
C THR A 8 -10.42 2.60 -2.54
N ILE A 9 -11.37 3.50 -2.25
CA ILE A 9 -12.83 3.32 -2.49
C ILE A 9 -13.15 2.91 -3.95
N PRO A 10 -12.59 3.56 -4.99
CA PRO A 10 -12.84 3.20 -6.38
C PRO A 10 -12.36 1.78 -6.72
N PHE A 11 -11.31 1.30 -6.05
CA PHE A 11 -10.77 -0.03 -6.29
C PHE A 11 -11.71 -1.12 -5.79
N TYR A 12 -12.44 -0.92 -4.69
CA TYR A 12 -13.43 -1.91 -4.22
C TYR A 12 -14.53 -2.14 -5.25
N ALA A 13 -15.04 -1.06 -5.87
CA ALA A 13 -16.06 -1.16 -6.90
C ALA A 13 -15.60 -1.92 -8.16
N LEU A 14 -14.28 -1.99 -8.39
CA LEU A 14 -13.69 -2.62 -9.57
C LEU A 14 -13.20 -4.05 -9.29
N LEU A 15 -12.55 -4.27 -8.14
CA LEU A 15 -11.94 -5.55 -7.77
C LEU A 15 -12.97 -6.55 -7.22
N ILE A 16 -13.96 -6.11 -6.44
CA ILE A 16 -15.02 -7.00 -5.91
C ILE A 16 -15.75 -7.78 -7.02
N PRO A 17 -16.30 -7.14 -8.09
CA PRO A 17 -16.98 -7.90 -9.13
C PRO A 17 -16.05 -8.83 -9.91
N VAL A 18 -14.77 -8.47 -10.06
CA VAL A 18 -13.76 -9.33 -10.69
C VAL A 18 -13.47 -10.57 -9.84
N MET A 19 -13.35 -10.40 -8.51
CA MET A 19 -13.13 -11.53 -7.60
C MET A 19 -14.34 -12.46 -7.53
N ILE A 20 -15.56 -11.90 -7.54
CA ILE A 20 -16.80 -12.69 -7.62
C ILE A 20 -16.87 -13.46 -8.95
N ALA A 21 -16.53 -12.83 -10.07
CA ALA A 21 -16.48 -13.49 -11.37
C ALA A 21 -15.40 -14.60 -11.44
N ALA A 22 -14.32 -14.44 -10.68
CA ALA A 22 -13.27 -15.46 -10.53
C ALA A 22 -13.62 -16.58 -9.52
N GLY A 23 -14.82 -16.56 -8.92
CA GLY A 23 -15.29 -17.58 -8.00
C GLY A 23 -14.88 -17.39 -6.54
N TYR A 24 -14.32 -16.23 -6.18
CA TYR A 24 -13.97 -15.86 -4.81
C TYR A 24 -15.08 -15.02 -4.15
N ASP A 25 -15.08 -14.97 -2.82
CA ASP A 25 -16.01 -14.14 -2.06
C ASP A 25 -15.60 -12.65 -2.09
N SER A 26 -16.59 -11.76 -1.98
CA SER A 26 -16.46 -10.32 -1.76
C SER A 26 -15.44 -9.96 -0.66
N VAL A 27 -15.38 -10.74 0.42
CA VAL A 27 -14.41 -10.55 1.52
C VAL A 27 -12.97 -10.68 1.02
N VAL A 28 -12.70 -11.57 0.06
CA VAL A 28 -11.37 -11.74 -0.52
C VAL A 28 -10.97 -10.49 -1.32
N GLY A 29 -11.90 -9.94 -2.11
CA GLY A 29 -11.65 -8.69 -2.85
C GLY A 29 -11.36 -7.50 -1.92
N VAL A 30 -12.08 -7.42 -0.79
CA VAL A 30 -11.83 -6.40 0.23
C VAL A 30 -10.47 -6.61 0.91
N ALA A 31 -10.13 -7.85 1.26
CA ALA A 31 -8.86 -8.19 1.91
C ALA A 31 -7.65 -7.88 1.02
N ILE A 32 -7.74 -8.15 -0.28
CA ILE A 32 -6.68 -7.84 -1.26
C ILE A 32 -6.38 -6.33 -1.26
N ILE A 33 -7.41 -5.49 -1.28
CA ILE A 33 -7.24 -4.03 -1.33
C ILE A 33 -6.67 -3.53 0.01
N MET A 34 -7.18 -4.03 1.14
CA MET A 34 -6.72 -3.64 2.48
C MET A 34 -5.24 -4.01 2.71
N VAL A 35 -4.86 -5.25 2.37
CA VAL A 35 -3.49 -5.74 2.53
C VAL A 35 -2.55 -5.06 1.53
N GLY A 36 -2.96 -4.94 0.27
CA GLY A 36 -2.17 -4.27 -0.77
C GLY A 36 -1.91 -2.79 -0.47
N ALA A 37 -2.93 -2.05 -0.02
CA ALA A 37 -2.78 -0.66 0.38
C ALA A 37 -1.90 -0.51 1.64
N GLY A 38 -2.02 -1.42 2.60
CA GLY A 38 -1.18 -1.43 3.81
C GLY A 38 0.30 -1.66 3.49
N ILE A 39 0.61 -2.69 2.69
CA ILE A 39 1.98 -3.02 2.28
C ILE A 39 2.57 -1.92 1.41
N GLY A 40 1.79 -1.39 0.46
CA GLY A 40 2.21 -0.28 -0.39
C GLY A 40 2.53 0.99 0.40
N CYS A 41 1.80 1.26 1.48
CA CYS A 41 2.09 2.38 2.37
C CYS A 41 3.37 2.16 3.19
N LEU A 42 3.62 0.93 3.67
CA LEU A 42 4.78 0.60 4.50
C LEU A 42 6.09 0.58 3.70
N GLY A 43 6.06 -0.01 2.50
CA GLY A 43 7.23 -0.16 1.62
C GLY A 43 7.44 1.01 0.66
N SER A 44 6.62 2.07 0.73
CA SER A 44 6.68 3.14 -0.27
C SER A 44 8.01 3.85 -0.29
N THR A 45 8.63 3.96 -1.46
CA THR A 45 9.94 4.56 -1.64
C THR A 45 9.90 6.06 -1.92
N ILE A 46 8.78 6.59 -2.45
CA ILE A 46 8.66 7.99 -2.90
C ILE A 46 7.31 8.61 -2.46
N ASN A 47 6.67 8.11 -1.40
CA ASN A 47 5.39 8.66 -0.96
C ASN A 47 5.60 10.04 -0.29
N PRO A 48 5.03 11.14 -0.84
CA PRO A 48 5.19 12.48 -0.30
C PRO A 48 4.40 12.71 1.00
N PHE A 49 3.38 11.90 1.26
CA PHE A 49 2.50 12.01 2.43
C PHE A 49 2.96 11.17 3.63
N ALA A 50 3.84 10.20 3.41
CA ALA A 50 4.40 9.36 4.45
C ALA A 50 5.93 9.51 4.52
N THR A 51 6.64 8.98 3.52
CA THR A 51 8.11 8.90 3.51
C THR A 51 8.81 10.25 3.49
N VAL A 52 8.34 11.22 2.70
CA VAL A 52 9.00 12.54 2.60
C VAL A 52 8.77 13.35 3.88
N ILE A 53 7.54 13.36 4.42
CA ILE A 53 7.24 14.03 5.69
C ILE A 53 8.03 13.40 6.84
N ALA A 54 8.10 12.06 6.90
CA ALA A 54 8.88 11.36 7.92
C ALA A 54 10.39 11.62 7.80
N SER A 55 10.92 11.68 6.57
CA SER A 55 12.35 11.96 6.35
C SER A 55 12.70 13.41 6.68
N ASN A 56 11.81 14.36 6.33
CA ASN A 56 11.95 15.77 6.73
C ASN A 56 11.88 15.94 8.26
N ALA A 57 10.99 15.21 8.94
CA ALA A 57 10.90 15.23 10.40
C ALA A 57 12.13 14.61 11.10
N ALA A 58 12.82 13.69 10.41
CA ALA A 58 14.03 13.04 10.89
C ALA A 58 15.32 13.73 10.39
N GLU A 59 15.22 14.86 9.69
CA GLU A 59 16.35 15.63 9.12
C GLU A 59 17.29 14.81 8.20
N ILE A 60 16.77 13.73 7.60
CA ILE A 60 17.51 12.85 6.68
C ILE A 60 17.00 13.01 5.26
N ASN A 61 17.86 12.71 4.28
CA ASN A 61 17.44 12.72 2.88
C ASN A 61 16.42 11.59 2.65
N PHE A 62 15.31 11.87 1.96
CA PHE A 62 14.27 10.88 1.68
C PHE A 62 14.77 9.65 0.91
N MET A 63 15.90 9.75 0.20
CA MET A 63 16.54 8.61 -0.47
C MET A 63 17.36 7.72 0.48
N GLU A 64 17.70 8.19 1.69
CA GLU A 64 18.35 7.36 2.70
C GLU A 64 17.38 6.29 3.19
N GLY A 65 17.81 5.03 3.13
CA GLY A 65 16.97 3.87 3.43
C GLY A 65 16.12 3.36 2.25
N PHE A 66 16.34 3.83 1.01
CA PHE A 66 15.66 3.31 -0.18
C PHE A 66 15.77 1.78 -0.31
N ALA A 67 16.96 1.23 -0.05
CA ALA A 67 17.19 -0.22 -0.08
C ALA A 67 16.34 -0.97 0.98
N LEU A 68 16.25 -0.45 2.20
CA LEU A 68 15.43 -1.05 3.26
C LEU A 68 13.95 -1.01 2.91
N ARG A 69 13.46 0.11 2.36
CA ARG A 69 12.06 0.24 1.92
C ARG A 69 11.74 -0.68 0.75
N ALA A 70 12.67 -0.84 -0.20
CA ALA A 70 12.55 -1.80 -1.30
C ALA A 70 12.53 -3.25 -0.79
N VAL A 71 13.36 -3.58 0.21
CA VAL A 71 13.34 -4.90 0.85
C VAL A 71 12.04 -5.14 1.60
N ILE A 72 11.52 -4.14 2.32
CA ILE A 72 10.22 -4.22 3.00
C ILE A 72 9.11 -4.43 1.97
N LEU A 73 9.11 -3.69 0.85
CA LEU A 73 8.14 -3.84 -0.22
C LEU A 73 8.21 -5.24 -0.86
N ALA A 74 9.42 -5.74 -1.12
CA ALA A 74 9.62 -7.05 -1.71
C ALA A 74 9.21 -8.19 -0.75
N LEU A 75 9.58 -8.12 0.53
CA LEU A 75 9.24 -9.14 1.52
C LEU A 75 7.75 -9.14 1.85
N ALA A 76 7.20 -7.96 2.12
CA ALA A 76 5.79 -7.83 2.47
C ALA A 76 4.90 -8.16 1.26
N GLY A 77 5.26 -7.69 0.06
CA GLY A 77 4.53 -7.99 -1.17
C GLY A 77 4.66 -9.43 -1.65
N CYS A 78 5.75 -10.14 -1.32
CA CYS A 78 5.87 -11.57 -1.63
C CYS A 78 5.08 -12.47 -0.67
N CYS A 79 4.74 -11.97 0.52
CA CYS A 79 4.01 -12.72 1.55
C CYS A 79 2.48 -12.52 1.49
N ALA A 80 2.00 -11.62 0.61
CA ALA A 80 0.59 -11.30 0.40
C ALA A 80 0.04 -11.99 -0.85
#